data_AF-A0A365GW86-F1
#
_entry.id   AF-A0A365GW86-F1
#
_cell.length_a   1.000
_cell.length_b   1.000
_cell.length_c   1.000
_cell.angle_alpha   90.00
_cell.angle_beta   90.00
_cell.angle_gamma   90.00
#
_symmetry.space_group_name_H-M   'P 1'
#
loop_
_entity.id
_entity.type
_entity.pdbx_description
1 polymer ?
#
loop_
_entity_poly.entity_id
_entity_poly.type
_entity_poly.pdbx_seq_one_letter_code
_entity_poly.pdbx_strand_id
1 'polypeptide(L)'
;MVARALADVDVSSGRVHSLHADELRTTGPDGLRATLDRYAGDALLLEGLDSLILDGPHGPAYATALYRARVEGVSDTALLATCDGDRISELSAAAPELVTDFRAVRLPDLTDPRLRTALLGLLAEERQLRLSADAWDVTARDLPTLHGRGRLTNARLIETYLDRACTRNLGRAAETQAIGSTGGLLLTGADFDGLAAELSPR
;
A
#
# COMPACT_ATOMS: atom_id res chain seq x y z
N MET A 1 3.89 3.93 -6.83
CA MET A 1 2.98 5.03 -7.21
C MET A 1 3.22 6.30 -6.39
N VAL A 2 3.02 6.32 -5.07
CA VAL A 2 3.12 7.57 -4.26
C VAL A 2 4.49 8.24 -4.36
N ALA A 3 5.59 7.49 -4.23
CA ALA A 3 6.95 8.01 -4.37
C ALA A 3 7.16 8.75 -5.71
N ARG A 4 6.76 8.09 -6.80
CA ARG A 4 6.88 8.60 -8.16
C ARG A 4 5.98 9.82 -8.38
N ALA A 5 4.74 9.77 -7.91
CA ALA A 5 3.83 10.91 -7.98
C ALA A 5 4.35 12.13 -7.19
N LEU A 6 5.03 11.91 -6.06
CA LEU A 6 5.69 12.99 -5.31
C LEU A 6 6.94 13.52 -6.04
N ALA A 7 7.67 12.66 -6.75
CA ALA A 7 8.80 13.08 -7.59
C ALA A 7 8.36 13.88 -8.81
N ASP A 8 7.25 13.51 -9.44
CA ASP A 8 6.71 14.21 -10.61
C ASP A 8 6.29 15.65 -10.30
N VAL A 9 6.15 16.01 -9.02
CA VAL A 9 5.87 17.37 -8.53
C VAL A 9 7.04 17.98 -7.74
N ASP A 10 8.25 17.43 -7.87
CA ASP A 10 9.48 17.88 -7.19
C ASP A 10 9.39 17.96 -5.65
N VAL A 11 8.52 17.14 -5.04
CA VAL A 11 8.35 17.06 -3.57
C VAL A 11 9.24 15.99 -2.94
N SER A 12 9.76 15.05 -3.73
CA SER A 12 10.60 13.95 -3.26
C SER A 12 11.53 13.45 -4.38
N SER A 13 12.63 12.79 -4.03
CA SER A 13 13.53 12.10 -4.98
C SER A 13 12.88 10.93 -5.74
N GLY A 14 11.66 10.53 -5.36
CA GLY A 14 10.99 9.35 -5.90
C GLY A 14 11.28 8.06 -5.13
N ARG A 15 12.03 8.15 -4.03
CA ARG A 15 12.26 7.06 -3.09
C ARG A 15 11.29 7.14 -1.93
N VAL A 16 10.73 5.98 -1.55
CA VAL A 16 9.94 5.83 -0.32
C VAL A 16 10.65 4.86 0.61
N HIS A 17 10.78 5.26 1.87
CA HIS A 17 11.21 4.41 2.96
C HIS A 17 10.01 4.14 3.86
N SER A 18 9.86 2.90 4.33
CA SER A 18 8.82 2.54 5.30
C SER A 18 9.43 2.40 6.69
N LEU A 19 8.67 2.79 7.71
CA LEU A 19 9.02 2.65 9.11
C LEU A 19 7.77 2.33 9.92
N HIS A 20 7.81 1.26 10.71
CA HIS A 20 6.70 0.92 11.58
C HIS A 20 6.76 1.71 12.90
N ALA A 21 5.60 2.05 13.47
CA ALA A 21 5.50 2.72 14.77
C ALA A 21 6.29 2.00 15.88
N ASP A 22 6.30 0.66 15.87
CA ASP A 22 7.07 -0.14 16.83
C ASP A 22 8.57 0.13 16.77
N GLU A 23 9.13 0.34 15.58
CA GLU A 23 10.55 0.63 15.42
C GLU A 23 10.89 2.00 16.01
N LEU A 24 10.03 3.01 15.79
CA LEU A 24 10.19 4.32 16.43
C LEU A 24 10.12 4.22 17.94
N ARG A 25 9.20 3.43 18.51
CA ARG A 25 9.10 3.22 19.96
C ARG A 25 10.43 2.75 20.57
N THR A 26 11.23 1.97 19.85
CA THR A 26 12.55 1.52 20.35
C THR A 26 13.58 2.63 20.45
N THR A 27 13.46 3.67 19.62
CA THR A 27 14.42 4.79 19.54
C THR A 27 13.93 6.06 20.24
N GLY A 28 12.65 6.10 20.61
CA GLY A 28 12.05 7.24 21.30
C GLY A 28 11.75 8.43 20.38
N PRO A 29 11.12 9.49 20.93
CA PRO A 29 10.81 10.71 20.18
C PRO A 29 12.04 11.39 19.53
N ASP A 30 13.21 11.30 20.15
CA ASP A 30 14.45 11.84 19.59
C ASP A 30 14.92 11.05 18.35
N GLY A 31 14.65 9.74 18.32
CA GLY A 31 14.93 8.87 17.18
C GLY A 31 14.10 9.20 15.94
N LEU A 32 12.88 9.71 16.13
CA LEU A 32 12.05 10.20 15.02
C LEU A 32 12.72 11.35 14.28
N ARG A 33 13.27 12.34 14.99
CA ARG A 33 13.98 13.45 14.35
C ARG A 33 15.19 12.96 13.55
N ALA A 34 16.03 12.13 14.15
CA ALA A 34 17.18 11.56 13.46
C ALA A 34 16.79 10.72 12.23
N THR A 35 15.61 10.10 12.25
CA THR A 35 15.07 9.35 11.11
C THR A 35 14.61 10.28 9.99
N LEU A 36 13.92 11.37 10.33
CA LEU A 36 13.53 12.39 9.36
C LEU A 36 14.78 13.02 8.71
N ASP A 37 15.78 13.41 9.50
CA ASP A 37 17.02 13.98 8.96
C ASP A 37 17.75 13.00 8.02
N ARG A 38 17.72 11.70 8.34
CA ARG A 38 18.33 10.65 7.51
C ARG A 38 17.70 10.54 6.13
N TYR A 39 16.40 10.81 6.01
CA TYR A 39 15.64 10.66 4.77
C TYR A 39 15.24 12.01 4.15
N ALA A 40 15.96 13.08 4.48
CA ALA A 40 15.77 14.39 3.88
C ALA A 40 15.79 14.31 2.34
N GLY A 41 14.77 14.89 1.69
CA GLY A 41 14.57 14.83 0.24
C GLY A 41 13.85 13.57 -0.27
N ASP A 42 13.68 12.55 0.57
CA ASP A 42 12.91 11.34 0.26
C ASP A 42 11.51 11.40 0.90
N ALA A 43 10.66 10.41 0.59
CA ALA A 43 9.40 10.22 1.27
C ALA A 43 9.53 9.13 2.37
N LEU A 44 8.95 9.39 3.54
CA LEU A 44 8.87 8.43 4.65
C LEU A 44 7.41 8.02 4.85
N LEU A 45 7.13 6.72 4.78
CA LEU A 45 5.86 6.11 5.15
C LEU A 45 5.96 5.61 6.61
N LEU A 46 5.32 6.33 7.52
CA LEU A 46 5.13 5.93 8.90
C LEU A 46 3.87 5.07 9.03
N GLU A 47 4.06 3.78 9.32
CA GLU A 47 2.96 2.84 9.51
C GLU A 47 2.48 2.85 10.97
N GLY A 48 1.17 3.08 11.18
CA GLY A 48 0.51 2.99 12.48
C GLY A 48 0.67 4.24 13.35
N LEU A 49 0.49 5.44 12.78
CA LEU A 49 0.56 6.72 13.50
C LEU A 49 -0.41 6.77 14.69
N ASP A 50 -1.64 6.27 14.51
CA ASP A 50 -2.63 6.16 15.58
C ASP A 50 -2.04 5.41 16.78
N SER A 51 -1.44 4.25 16.54
CA SER A 51 -0.84 3.46 17.61
C SER A 51 0.34 4.18 18.26
N LEU A 52 1.15 4.89 17.47
CA LEU A 52 2.34 5.60 17.97
C LEU A 52 1.93 6.69 18.98
N ILE A 53 0.83 7.40 18.67
CA ILE A 53 0.34 8.52 19.46
C ILE A 53 -0.57 8.07 20.60
N LEU A 54 -1.42 7.06 20.39
CA LEU A 54 -2.49 6.71 21.33
C LEU A 54 -2.10 5.59 22.30
N ASP A 55 -1.29 4.62 21.87
CA ASP A 55 -1.06 3.39 22.66
C ASP A 55 0.17 3.47 23.56
N GLY A 56 1.06 4.45 23.33
CA GLY A 56 2.35 4.57 24.02
C GLY A 56 2.42 5.74 25.02
N PRO A 57 3.20 5.62 26.11
CA PRO A 57 3.35 6.69 27.11
C PRO A 57 4.04 7.95 26.56
N HIS A 58 4.72 7.84 25.42
CA HIS A 58 5.42 8.94 24.77
C HIS A 58 4.63 9.58 23.62
N GLY A 59 3.36 9.21 23.43
CA GLY A 59 2.52 9.71 22.35
C GLY A 59 2.52 11.24 22.17
N PRO A 60 2.28 12.04 23.23
CA PRO A 60 2.34 13.51 23.15
C PRO A 60 3.71 14.05 22.71
N ALA A 61 4.80 13.36 23.08
CA ALA A 61 6.14 13.75 22.69
C ALA A 61 6.41 13.47 21.20
N TYR A 62 5.93 12.33 20.68
CA TYR A 62 5.96 12.06 19.23
C TYR A 62 5.13 13.08 18.45
N ALA A 63 3.94 13.43 18.93
CA ALA A 63 3.09 14.44 18.28
C ALA A 63 3.79 15.80 18.21
N THR A 64 4.41 16.22 19.31
CA THR A 64 5.19 17.46 19.37
C THR A 64 6.39 17.42 18.42
N ALA A 65 7.11 16.29 18.34
CA ALA A 65 8.25 16.13 17.45
C ALA A 65 7.85 16.21 15.97
N LEU A 66 6.75 15.55 15.59
CA LEU A 66 6.19 15.62 14.23
C LEU A 66 5.76 17.04 13.86
N TYR A 67 5.04 17.72 14.77
CA TYR A 67 4.62 19.10 14.57
C TYR A 67 5.81 20.05 14.39
N ARG A 68 6.84 19.94 15.24
CA ARG A 68 8.06 20.76 15.14
C ARG A 68 8.83 20.50 13.85
N ALA A 69 9.00 19.23 13.47
CA ALA A 69 9.68 18.88 12.23
C ALA A 69 9.05 19.56 11.01
N ARG A 70 7.72 19.78 11.05
CA ARG A 70 6.97 20.47 10.02
C ARG A 70 7.05 22.00 10.11
N VAL A 71 6.74 22.58 11.27
CA VAL A 71 6.61 24.04 11.45
C VAL A 71 7.96 24.75 11.44
N GLU A 72 9.00 24.12 11.99
CA GLU A 72 10.34 24.71 12.05
C GLU A 72 11.12 24.50 10.73
N GLY A 73 10.53 23.85 9.72
CA GLY A 73 11.19 23.57 8.45
C GLY A 73 12.43 22.67 8.58
N VAL A 74 12.48 21.87 9.65
CA VAL A 74 13.68 21.07 10.00
C VAL A 74 13.81 19.85 9.09
N SER A 75 12.73 19.43 8.43
CA SER A 75 12.74 18.24 7.59
C SER A 75 12.28 18.53 6.16
N ASP A 76 13.18 18.27 5.21
CA ASP A 76 12.88 18.16 3.77
C ASP A 76 12.27 16.79 3.41
N THR A 77 11.87 15.98 4.41
CA THR A 77 11.25 14.67 4.18
C THR A 77 9.75 14.81 3.96
N ALA A 78 9.24 14.25 2.86
CA ALA A 78 7.81 14.13 2.65
C ALA A 78 7.23 13.01 3.55
N LEU A 79 6.40 13.36 4.54
CA LEU A 79 5.84 12.39 5.47
C LEU A 79 4.45 11.89 5.04
N LEU A 80 4.33 10.58 4.93
CA LEU A 80 3.09 9.84 4.76
C LEU A 80 2.85 9.03 6.03
N ALA A 81 1.61 8.99 6.51
CA ALA A 81 1.27 8.23 7.71
C ALA A 81 0.04 7.38 7.47
N THR A 82 0.04 6.15 7.99
CA THR A 82 -1.18 5.33 8.06
C THR A 82 -1.83 5.48 9.42
N CYS A 83 -3.15 5.44 9.43
CA CYS A 83 -4.00 5.51 10.62
C CYS A 83 -5.15 4.53 10.41
N ASP A 84 -5.50 3.78 11.45
CA ASP A 84 -6.76 3.04 11.45
C ASP A 84 -7.94 4.01 11.30
N GLY A 85 -8.84 3.72 10.35
CA GLY A 85 -9.99 4.56 10.05
C GLY A 85 -10.96 4.70 11.23
N ASP A 86 -11.05 3.69 12.08
CA ASP A 86 -11.93 3.72 13.26
C ASP A 86 -11.33 4.56 14.40
N ARG A 87 -10.03 4.83 14.34
CA ARG A 87 -9.29 5.58 15.37
C ARG A 87 -9.01 7.03 15.00
N ILE A 88 -9.41 7.48 13.80
CA ILE A 88 -9.14 8.85 13.35
C ILE A 88 -9.74 9.92 14.27
N SER A 89 -10.94 9.66 14.82
CA SER A 89 -11.61 10.58 15.75
C SER A 89 -10.87 10.68 17.09
N GLU A 90 -10.35 9.55 17.58
CA GLU A 90 -9.55 9.49 18.79
C GLU A 90 -8.20 10.20 18.59
N LEU A 91 -7.52 9.93 17.47
CA LEU A 91 -6.28 10.60 17.09
C LEU A 91 -6.46 12.11 16.97
N SER A 92 -7.55 12.56 16.35
CA SER A 92 -7.86 14.00 16.20
C SER A 92 -8.16 14.67 17.54
N ALA A 93 -8.66 13.96 18.53
CA ALA A 93 -8.88 14.49 19.87
C ALA A 93 -7.58 14.57 20.68
N ALA A 94 -6.68 13.60 20.51
CA ALA A 94 -5.42 13.51 21.24
C ALA A 94 -4.31 14.43 20.69
N ALA A 95 -4.29 14.63 19.37
CA ALA A 95 -3.28 15.45 18.68
C ALA A 95 -3.91 16.26 17.54
N PRO A 96 -4.76 17.25 17.85
CA PRO A 96 -5.50 18.01 16.85
C PRO A 96 -4.57 18.74 15.86
N GLU A 97 -3.42 19.23 16.32
CA GLU A 97 -2.45 19.96 15.51
C GLU A 97 -1.86 19.08 14.40
N LEU A 98 -1.66 17.78 14.67
CA LEU A 98 -1.21 16.85 13.64
C LEU A 98 -2.28 16.65 12.57
N VAL A 99 -3.52 16.39 12.96
CA VAL A 99 -4.60 16.09 12.02
C VAL A 99 -4.92 17.30 11.14
N THR A 100 -4.82 18.52 11.67
CA THR A 100 -4.99 19.75 10.87
C THR A 100 -3.89 19.93 9.83
N ASP A 101 -2.66 19.50 10.14
CA ASP A 101 -1.52 19.64 9.23
C ASP A 101 -1.46 18.51 8.19
N PHE A 102 -1.93 17.32 8.54
CA PHE A 102 -2.05 16.22 7.58
C PHE A 102 -3.25 16.44 6.65
N ARG A 103 -3.02 16.24 5.35
CA ARG A 103 -4.13 16.01 4.40
C ARG A 103 -4.61 14.58 4.55
N ALA A 104 -5.59 14.36 5.42
CA ALA A 104 -6.18 13.05 5.63
C ALA A 104 -6.95 12.59 4.37
N VAL A 105 -6.62 11.40 3.88
CA VAL A 105 -7.32 10.74 2.77
C VAL A 105 -7.85 9.42 3.26
N ARG A 106 -9.17 9.23 3.19
CA ARG A 106 -9.79 7.94 3.51
C ARG A 106 -9.64 7.02 2.31
N LEU A 107 -8.89 5.94 2.48
CA LEU A 107 -8.81 4.89 1.46
C LEU A 107 -10.17 4.18 1.38
N PRO A 108 -10.61 3.81 0.16
CA PRO A 108 -11.88 3.11 0.00
C PRO A 108 -11.78 1.72 0.60
N ASP A 109 -12.88 1.25 1.17
CA ASP A 109 -13.01 -0.16 1.50
C ASP A 109 -13.12 -0.97 0.21
N LEU A 110 -12.23 -1.94 0.05
CA LEU A 110 -12.16 -2.78 -1.14
C LEU A 110 -13.10 -3.98 -1.03
N THR A 111 -14.21 -3.87 -0.31
CA THR A 111 -15.30 -4.86 -0.32
C THR A 111 -16.15 -4.79 -1.58
N ASP A 112 -16.24 -3.63 -2.25
CA ASP A 112 -16.95 -3.47 -3.52
C ASP A 112 -16.22 -4.21 -4.66
N PRO A 113 -16.87 -5.19 -5.33
CA PRO A 113 -16.28 -5.90 -6.47
C PRO A 113 -15.83 -4.99 -7.62
N ARG A 114 -16.48 -3.84 -7.83
CA ARG A 114 -16.09 -2.86 -8.86
C ARG A 114 -14.74 -2.24 -8.56
N LEU A 115 -14.50 -1.88 -7.29
CA LEU A 115 -13.21 -1.34 -6.85
C LEU A 115 -12.11 -2.41 -6.91
N ARG A 116 -12.42 -3.66 -6.58
CA ARG A 116 -11.49 -4.79 -6.75
C ARG A 116 -11.10 -4.98 -8.22
N THR A 117 -12.08 -4.91 -9.13
CA THR A 117 -11.85 -5.05 -10.58
C THR A 117 -11.00 -3.89 -11.11
N ALA A 118 -11.32 -2.65 -10.69
CA ALA A 118 -10.52 -1.47 -11.05
C ALA A 118 -9.08 -1.58 -10.53
N LEU A 119 -8.89 -2.04 -9.30
CA LEU A 119 -7.57 -2.28 -8.72
C LEU A 119 -6.80 -3.35 -9.49
N LEU A 120 -7.45 -4.45 -9.87
CA LEU A 120 -6.81 -5.50 -10.67
C LEU A 120 -6.30 -4.94 -12.02
N GLY A 121 -7.12 -4.13 -12.69
CA GLY A 121 -6.73 -3.46 -13.94
C GLY A 121 -5.56 -2.50 -13.76
N LEU A 122 -5.59 -1.68 -12.71
CA LEU A 122 -4.49 -0.76 -12.38
C LEU A 122 -3.19 -1.52 -12.10
N LEU A 123 -3.25 -2.59 -11.30
CA LEU A 123 -2.07 -3.42 -11.00
C LEU A 123 -1.52 -4.10 -12.26
N ALA A 124 -2.40 -4.54 -13.16
CA ALA A 124 -1.99 -5.10 -14.44
C ALA A 124 -1.28 -4.05 -15.32
N GLU A 125 -1.84 -2.86 -15.44
CA GLU A 125 -1.26 -1.75 -16.21
C GLU A 125 0.13 -1.34 -15.68
N GLU A 126 0.25 -1.15 -14.37
CA GLU A 126 1.52 -0.80 -13.71
C GLU A 126 2.62 -1.84 -13.97
N ARG A 127 2.24 -3.11 -14.14
CA ARG A 127 3.15 -4.23 -14.42
C ARG A 127 3.29 -4.53 -15.91
N GLN A 128 2.71 -3.70 -16.77
CA GLN A 128 2.67 -3.88 -18.23
C GLN A 128 2.08 -5.24 -18.65
N LEU A 129 1.13 -5.75 -17.88
CA LEU A 129 0.40 -6.99 -18.16
C LEU A 129 -0.83 -6.69 -19.02
N ARG A 130 -1.14 -7.60 -19.95
CA ARG A 130 -2.39 -7.57 -20.71
C ARG A 130 -3.29 -8.70 -20.25
N LEU A 131 -4.55 -8.41 -19.97
CA LEU A 131 -5.57 -9.42 -19.70
C LEU A 131 -6.44 -9.58 -20.94
N SER A 132 -6.60 -10.81 -21.41
CA SER A 132 -7.52 -11.14 -22.50
C SER A 132 -8.99 -11.00 -22.07
N ALA A 133 -9.90 -11.03 -23.04
CA ALA A 133 -11.34 -10.94 -22.76
C ALA A 133 -11.83 -12.08 -21.84
N ASP A 134 -11.38 -13.32 -22.09
CA ASP A 134 -11.72 -14.48 -21.27
C ASP A 134 -11.10 -14.40 -19.86
N ALA A 135 -9.94 -13.75 -19.70
CA ALA A 135 -9.40 -13.45 -18.38
C ALA A 135 -10.33 -12.50 -17.62
N TRP A 136 -10.78 -11.41 -18.25
CA TRP A 136 -11.74 -10.49 -17.63
C TRP A 136 -13.05 -11.19 -17.24
N ASP A 137 -13.54 -12.10 -18.07
CA ASP A 137 -14.75 -12.88 -17.76
C ASP A 137 -14.58 -13.77 -16.51
N VAL A 138 -13.42 -14.43 -16.35
CA VAL A 138 -13.12 -15.25 -15.16
C VAL A 138 -13.01 -14.37 -13.93
N THR A 139 -12.20 -13.31 -13.99
CA THR A 139 -11.98 -12.43 -12.84
C THR A 139 -13.26 -11.74 -12.37
N ALA A 140 -14.17 -11.36 -13.29
CA ALA A 140 -15.47 -10.80 -12.93
C ALA A 140 -16.35 -11.75 -12.11
N ARG A 141 -16.20 -13.08 -12.29
CA ARG A 141 -16.89 -14.09 -11.48
C ARG A 141 -16.18 -14.37 -10.16
N ASP A 142 -14.85 -14.36 -10.17
CA ASP A 142 -14.02 -14.69 -9.03
C ASP A 142 -14.03 -13.60 -7.96
N LEU A 143 -13.78 -12.34 -8.36
CA LEU A 143 -13.55 -11.21 -7.45
C LEU A 143 -14.66 -10.95 -6.41
N PRO A 144 -15.97 -11.10 -6.72
CA PRO A 144 -17.04 -10.99 -5.73
C PRO A 144 -16.97 -12.07 -4.64
N THR A 145 -16.50 -13.26 -4.98
CA THR A 145 -16.39 -14.41 -4.07
C THR A 145 -15.03 -14.53 -3.40
N LEU A 146 -14.06 -13.70 -3.81
CA LEU A 146 -12.70 -13.77 -3.31
C LEU A 146 -12.65 -13.24 -1.86
N HIS A 147 -12.26 -14.10 -0.93
CA HIS A 147 -12.05 -13.76 0.47
C HIS A 147 -10.78 -14.42 0.97
N GLY A 148 -9.87 -13.63 1.53
CA GLY A 148 -8.62 -14.14 2.07
C GLY A 148 -8.69 -14.37 3.57
N ARG A 149 -7.57 -14.82 4.15
CA ARG A 149 -7.45 -15.16 5.57
C ARG A 149 -6.35 -14.36 6.25
N GLY A 150 -6.57 -14.01 7.51
CA GLY A 150 -5.59 -13.29 8.33
C GLY A 150 -5.23 -11.94 7.69
N ARG A 151 -3.95 -11.74 7.36
CA ARG A 151 -3.42 -10.51 6.76
C ARG A 151 -3.60 -10.42 5.23
N LEU A 152 -4.09 -11.48 4.59
CA LEU A 152 -4.33 -11.50 3.14
C LEU A 152 -5.72 -10.95 2.84
N THR A 153 -5.90 -9.63 2.92
CA THR A 153 -7.19 -8.97 2.70
C THR A 153 -7.08 -7.80 1.74
N ASN A 154 -8.22 -7.28 1.28
CA ASN A 154 -8.31 -6.06 0.47
C ASN A 154 -7.32 -6.05 -0.70
N ALA A 155 -6.52 -4.99 -0.85
CA ALA A 155 -5.59 -4.84 -1.96
C ALA A 155 -4.56 -5.99 -2.03
N ARG A 156 -4.08 -6.47 -0.87
CA ARG A 156 -3.10 -7.55 -0.79
C ARG A 156 -3.64 -8.86 -1.37
N LEU A 157 -4.93 -9.10 -1.20
CA LEU A 157 -5.63 -10.26 -1.77
C LEU A 157 -5.71 -10.16 -3.30
N ILE A 158 -6.05 -8.98 -3.84
CA ILE A 158 -6.11 -8.74 -5.29
C ILE A 158 -4.72 -8.85 -5.93
N GLU A 159 -3.71 -8.27 -5.28
CA GLU A 159 -2.31 -8.40 -5.69
C GLU A 159 -1.89 -9.87 -5.74
N THR A 160 -2.16 -10.63 -4.68
CA THR A 160 -1.80 -12.06 -4.61
C THR A 160 -2.51 -12.86 -5.69
N TYR A 161 -3.79 -12.56 -5.97
CA TYR A 161 -4.54 -13.19 -7.05
C TYR A 161 -3.88 -12.95 -8.42
N LEU A 162 -3.45 -11.72 -8.71
CA LEU A 162 -2.72 -11.40 -9.93
C LEU A 162 -1.33 -12.06 -9.99
N ASP A 163 -0.58 -12.07 -8.88
CA ASP A 163 0.75 -12.70 -8.79
C ASP A 163 0.68 -14.21 -9.08
N ARG A 164 -0.36 -14.88 -8.57
CA ARG A 164 -0.59 -16.31 -8.81
C ARG A 164 -0.92 -16.59 -10.27
N ALA A 165 -1.74 -15.76 -10.90
CA ALA A 165 -2.03 -15.87 -12.33
C ALA A 165 -0.75 -15.70 -13.18
N CYS A 166 0.08 -14.71 -12.86
CA CYS A 166 1.39 -14.52 -13.51
C CYS A 166 2.30 -15.74 -13.36
N THR A 167 2.35 -16.30 -12.15
CA THR A 167 3.18 -17.48 -11.84
C THR A 167 2.73 -18.70 -12.68
N ARG A 168 1.42 -18.94 -12.80
CA ARG A 168 0.87 -20.02 -13.63
C ARG A 168 1.14 -19.82 -15.11
N ASN A 169 1.04 -18.59 -15.60
CA ASN A 169 1.36 -18.25 -16.98
C ASN A 169 2.81 -18.58 -17.32
N LEU A 170 3.75 -18.13 -16.48
CA LEU A 170 5.18 -18.39 -16.63
C LEU A 170 5.51 -19.89 -16.56
N GLY A 171 4.86 -20.63 -15.64
CA GLY A 171 4.99 -22.08 -15.56
C GLY A 171 4.59 -22.78 -16.86
N ARG A 172 3.42 -22.44 -17.41
CA ARG A 172 2.96 -22.99 -18.70
C ARG A 172 3.81 -22.59 -19.89
N ALA A 173 4.29 -21.34 -19.94
CA ALA A 173 5.16 -20.87 -21.02
C ALA A 173 6.50 -21.64 -21.04
N ALA A 174 7.04 -21.95 -19.86
CA ALA A 174 8.24 -22.78 -19.73
C ALA A 174 8.01 -24.23 -20.20
N GLU A 175 6.86 -24.82 -19.84
CA GLU A 175 6.47 -26.18 -20.27
C GLU A 175 6.24 -26.28 -21.78
N THR A 176 5.70 -25.24 -22.40
CA THR A 176 5.34 -25.22 -23.83
C THR A 176 6.46 -24.69 -24.74
N GLN A 177 7.63 -24.33 -24.19
CA GLN A 177 8.74 -23.68 -24.90
C GLN A 177 8.34 -22.41 -25.67
N ALA A 178 7.19 -21.82 -25.35
CA ALA A 178 6.67 -20.61 -25.96
C ALA A 178 7.28 -19.37 -25.30
N ILE A 179 8.62 -19.27 -25.26
CA ILE A 179 9.30 -18.06 -24.79
C ILE A 179 9.45 -17.13 -25.99
N GLY A 180 8.31 -16.55 -26.38
CA GLY A 180 8.17 -15.70 -27.54
C GLY A 180 7.62 -14.33 -27.19
N SER A 181 8.54 -13.36 -27.19
CA SER A 181 8.36 -11.95 -27.58
C SER A 181 8.51 -10.90 -26.48
N THR A 182 9.25 -9.88 -26.87
CA THR A 182 9.65 -8.64 -26.20
C THR A 182 8.46 -7.68 -25.95
N GLY A 183 7.26 -8.23 -25.74
CA GLY A 183 6.02 -7.51 -25.45
C GLY A 183 5.44 -7.97 -24.10
N GLY A 184 4.68 -7.10 -23.44
CA GLY A 184 4.11 -7.36 -22.11
C GLY A 184 3.37 -8.70 -22.01
N LEU A 185 3.44 -9.32 -20.84
CA LEU A 185 2.88 -10.66 -20.56
C LEU A 185 1.35 -10.66 -20.76
N LEU A 186 0.85 -11.58 -21.59
CA LEU A 186 -0.59 -11.78 -21.81
C LEU A 186 -1.12 -12.87 -20.87
N LEU A 187 -2.03 -12.49 -19.97
CA LEU A 187 -2.78 -13.40 -19.11
C LEU A 187 -4.12 -13.73 -19.75
N THR A 188 -4.48 -15.00 -19.67
CA THR A 188 -5.69 -15.64 -20.21
C THR A 188 -6.58 -16.17 -19.10
N GLY A 189 -7.81 -16.56 -19.41
CA GLY A 189 -8.74 -17.15 -18.42
C GLY A 189 -8.16 -18.38 -17.72
N ALA A 190 -7.35 -19.17 -18.43
CA ALA A 190 -6.66 -20.34 -17.87
C ALA A 190 -5.63 -20.00 -16.78
N ASP A 191 -5.12 -18.75 -16.74
CA ASP A 191 -4.24 -18.27 -15.66
C ASP A 191 -5.00 -18.07 -14.36
N PHE A 192 -6.26 -17.69 -14.45
CA PHE A 192 -7.12 -17.36 -13.31
C PHE A 192 -7.99 -18.53 -12.83
N ASP A 193 -8.23 -19.53 -13.68
CA ASP A 193 -9.17 -20.61 -13.39
C ASP A 193 -8.89 -21.33 -12.06
N GLY A 194 -9.88 -21.34 -11.16
CA GLY A 194 -9.78 -21.94 -9.83
C GLY A 194 -8.94 -21.19 -8.79
N LEU A 195 -8.29 -20.06 -9.13
CA LEU A 195 -7.49 -19.30 -8.16
C LEU A 195 -8.32 -18.76 -6.99
N ALA A 196 -9.56 -18.34 -7.26
CA ALA A 196 -10.44 -17.88 -6.19
C ALA A 196 -10.63 -18.97 -5.14
N ALA A 197 -10.92 -20.20 -5.55
CA ALA A 197 -11.10 -21.33 -4.62
C ALA A 197 -9.80 -21.66 -3.85
N GLU A 198 -8.63 -21.55 -4.48
CA GLU A 198 -7.33 -21.77 -3.83
C GLU A 198 -7.01 -20.72 -2.77
N LEU A 199 -7.28 -19.45 -3.06
CA LEU A 199 -7.01 -18.33 -2.15
C LEU A 199 -8.10 -18.16 -1.08
N SER A 200 -9.26 -18.76 -1.30
CA SER A 200 -10.44 -18.68 -0.44
C SER A 200 -10.82 -20.04 0.14
N PRO A 201 -9.93 -20.71 0.90
CA PRO A 201 -10.26 -21.99 1.50
C PRO A 201 -11.43 -21.85 2.48
N ARG A 202 -12.33 -22.85 2.44
CA ARG A 202 -13.50 -22.97 3.34
C ARG A 202 -13.08 -23.04 4.79
#